data_AF-A0AAD9DUR1-F1
#
_entry.id   AF-A0AAD9DUR1-F1
#
_cell.length_a   1.000
_cell.length_b   1.000
_cell.length_c   1.000
_cell.angle_alpha   90.00
_cell.angle_beta   90.00
_cell.angle_gamma   90.00
#
_symmetry.space_group_name_H-M   'P 1'
#
loop_
_entity.id
_entity.type
_entity.pdbx_description
1 polymer ?
#
loop_
_entity_poly.entity_id
_entity_poly.type
_entity_poly.pdbx_seq_one_letter_code
_entity_poly.pdbx_strand_id
1 'polypeptide(L)'
;MGPKVSQQSSAEPRAPHYLQPLLPMHIKEIGVSMFLSVAHRLSFLGSLLADKRAHHNALERKRRDHIKDSFHSLRDSVPSLQGEKASRAQILDKATEYIQYMRRKNHTHQQDIDDLKKQNALLEQQVRALEKARGNIQLQSSYSSDSSLYTNPKGSAVSAFDGGSDSSSESEPEEPPTRKKLRVEPS
;
A
#
# COMPACT_ATOMS: atom_id res chain seq x y z
N MET A 1 -73.69 -85.77 -81.02
CA MET A 1 -72.37 -85.58 -81.66
C MET A 1 -71.79 -84.27 -81.14
N GLY A 2 -70.70 -84.33 -80.37
CA GLY A 2 -69.95 -83.14 -79.89
C GLY A 2 -68.97 -82.62 -80.96
N PRO A 3 -67.79 -82.14 -80.56
CA PRO A 3 -67.47 -80.90 -79.84
C PRO A 3 -66.39 -80.06 -80.59
N LYS A 4 -66.07 -78.83 -80.14
CA LYS A 4 -64.75 -78.12 -80.22
C LYS A 4 -64.94 -76.64 -79.81
N VAL A 5 -64.40 -76.14 -78.69
CA VAL A 5 -63.00 -75.73 -78.40
C VAL A 5 -62.43 -74.73 -79.40
N SER A 6 -62.23 -73.48 -78.93
CA SER A 6 -61.10 -72.62 -79.32
C SER A 6 -60.63 -71.79 -78.13
N GLN A 7 -59.38 -72.04 -77.77
CA GLN A 7 -58.57 -71.28 -76.82
C GLN A 7 -58.16 -69.94 -77.43
N GLN A 8 -57.95 -68.92 -76.61
CA GLN A 8 -56.94 -67.90 -76.91
C GLN A 8 -56.40 -67.26 -75.62
N SER A 9 -55.17 -67.62 -75.26
CA SER A 9 -54.30 -66.88 -74.35
C SER A 9 -53.79 -65.63 -75.06
N SER A 10 -53.78 -64.48 -74.38
CA SER A 10 -52.88 -63.39 -74.76
C SER A 10 -52.34 -62.70 -73.52
N ALA A 11 -51.02 -62.56 -73.52
CA ALA A 11 -50.19 -62.11 -72.44
C ALA A 11 -50.42 -60.64 -72.08
N GLU A 12 -50.46 -60.34 -70.79
CA GLU A 12 -50.45 -58.98 -70.25
C GLU A 12 -49.01 -58.40 -70.33
N PRO A 13 -48.80 -57.17 -70.84
CA PRO A 13 -47.47 -56.63 -71.03
C PRO A 13 -46.89 -56.02 -69.75
N ARG A 14 -45.59 -56.30 -69.52
CA ARG A 14 -44.75 -55.72 -68.46
C ARG A 14 -44.86 -54.19 -68.40
N ALA A 15 -45.02 -53.66 -67.19
CA ALA A 15 -44.96 -52.23 -66.89
C ALA A 15 -43.59 -51.62 -67.24
N PRO A 16 -43.53 -50.36 -67.74
CA PRO A 16 -42.27 -49.72 -68.10
C PRO A 16 -41.48 -49.27 -66.87
N HIS A 17 -40.17 -49.44 -66.98
CA HIS A 17 -39.14 -49.07 -66.02
C HIS A 17 -39.17 -47.57 -65.69
N TYR A 18 -39.10 -47.27 -64.39
CA TYR A 18 -38.96 -45.92 -63.84
C TYR A 18 -37.69 -45.23 -64.38
N LEU A 19 -37.85 -44.14 -65.15
CA LEU A 19 -36.77 -43.17 -65.31
C LEU A 19 -36.50 -42.52 -63.94
N GLN A 20 -35.29 -42.70 -63.43
CA GLN A 20 -34.78 -41.88 -62.33
C GLN A 20 -34.55 -40.45 -62.83
N PRO A 21 -35.10 -39.40 -62.17
CA PRO A 21 -34.73 -38.03 -62.47
C PRO A 21 -33.35 -37.73 -61.89
N LEU A 22 -32.44 -37.22 -62.73
CA LEU A 22 -31.18 -36.63 -62.31
C LEU A 22 -31.46 -35.36 -61.49
N LEU A 23 -31.17 -35.38 -60.19
CA LEU A 23 -31.42 -34.26 -59.26
C LEU A 23 -30.51 -33.05 -59.57
N PRO A 24 -31.03 -31.80 -59.59
CA PRO A 24 -30.22 -30.59 -59.68
C PRO A 24 -29.50 -30.30 -58.35
N MET A 25 -28.24 -30.75 -58.25
CA MET A 25 -27.41 -30.72 -57.05
C MET A 25 -26.60 -29.41 -56.85
N HIS A 26 -27.11 -28.21 -57.12
CA HIS A 26 -26.24 -27.00 -57.03
C HIS A 26 -26.80 -25.75 -56.34
N ILE A 27 -28.09 -25.65 -56.01
CA ILE A 27 -28.63 -24.43 -55.34
C ILE A 27 -29.04 -24.71 -53.89
N LYS A 28 -29.57 -25.91 -53.60
CA LYS A 28 -29.98 -26.29 -52.24
C LYS A 28 -28.79 -26.46 -51.28
N GLU A 29 -27.68 -27.02 -51.75
CA GLU A 29 -26.46 -27.17 -50.93
C GLU A 29 -25.76 -25.84 -50.65
N ILE A 30 -25.75 -24.91 -51.62
CA ILE A 30 -25.20 -23.55 -51.41
C ILE A 30 -25.99 -22.81 -50.32
N GLY A 31 -27.33 -22.93 -50.33
CA GLY A 31 -28.19 -22.35 -49.29
C GLY A 31 -27.92 -22.93 -47.90
N VAL A 32 -27.75 -24.25 -47.80
CA VAL A 32 -27.43 -24.93 -46.53
C VAL A 32 -26.05 -24.54 -46.01
N SER A 33 -25.04 -24.45 -46.88
CA SER A 33 -23.69 -24.00 -46.55
C SER A 33 -23.65 -22.54 -46.07
N MET A 34 -24.36 -21.63 -46.77
CA MET A 34 -24.48 -20.24 -46.32
C MET A 34 -25.20 -20.12 -44.98
N PHE A 35 -26.28 -20.89 -44.75
CA PHE A 35 -27.02 -20.86 -43.49
C PHE A 35 -26.17 -21.36 -42.31
N LEU A 36 -25.44 -22.47 -42.49
CA LEU A 36 -24.50 -22.97 -41.49
C LEU A 36 -23.36 -21.98 -41.21
N SER A 37 -22.85 -21.30 -42.25
CA SER A 37 -21.83 -20.25 -42.11
C SER A 37 -22.35 -19.03 -41.32
N VAL A 38 -23.59 -18.59 -41.59
CA VAL A 38 -24.23 -17.50 -40.85
C VAL A 38 -24.52 -17.89 -39.40
N ALA A 39 -25.04 -19.11 -39.17
CA ALA A 39 -25.28 -19.63 -37.82
C ALA A 39 -23.98 -19.75 -37.01
N HIS A 40 -22.88 -20.20 -37.63
CA HIS A 40 -21.58 -20.28 -36.99
C HIS A 40 -21.03 -18.88 -36.65
N ARG A 41 -21.17 -17.90 -37.56
CA ARG A 41 -20.78 -16.51 -37.30
C ARG A 41 -21.60 -15.86 -36.18
N LEU A 42 -22.91 -16.09 -36.12
CA LEU A 42 -23.76 -15.59 -35.03
C LEU A 42 -23.42 -16.26 -33.70
N SER A 43 -23.16 -17.57 -33.70
CA SER A 43 -22.73 -18.32 -32.51
C SER A 43 -21.37 -17.83 -32.01
N PHE A 44 -20.43 -17.58 -32.93
CA PHE A 44 -19.11 -17.02 -32.62
C PHE A 44 -19.21 -15.60 -32.05
N LEU A 45 -20.05 -14.73 -32.62
CA LEU A 45 -20.30 -13.39 -32.08
C LEU A 45 -20.97 -13.46 -30.70
N GLY A 46 -21.91 -14.38 -30.49
CA GLY A 46 -22.54 -14.64 -29.19
C GLY A 46 -21.53 -15.08 -28.13
N SER A 47 -20.64 -16.02 -28.47
CA SER A 47 -19.55 -16.46 -27.59
C SER A 47 -18.61 -15.31 -27.26
N LEU A 48 -18.19 -14.51 -28.26
CA LEU A 48 -17.27 -13.40 -28.05
C LEU A 48 -17.87 -12.31 -27.12
N LEU A 49 -19.17 -12.03 -27.24
CA LEU A 49 -19.86 -11.11 -26.33
C LEU A 49 -19.97 -11.69 -24.91
N ALA A 50 -20.21 -13.00 -24.79
CA ALA A 50 -20.21 -13.69 -23.51
C ALA A 50 -18.82 -13.67 -22.86
N ASP A 51 -17.75 -13.89 -23.63
CA ASP A 51 -16.36 -13.84 -23.18
C ASP A 51 -15.97 -12.43 -22.72
N LYS A 52 -16.34 -11.39 -23.49
CA LYS A 52 -16.14 -9.99 -23.08
C LYS A 52 -16.87 -9.68 -21.77
N ARG A 53 -18.11 -10.15 -21.61
CA ARG A 53 -18.90 -9.98 -20.37
C ARG A 53 -18.29 -10.74 -19.21
N ALA A 54 -17.82 -11.97 -19.43
CA ALA A 54 -17.17 -12.79 -18.42
C ALA A 54 -15.85 -12.16 -17.95
N HIS A 55 -15.05 -11.66 -18.88
CA HIS A 55 -13.81 -10.95 -18.59
C HIS A 55 -14.07 -9.67 -17.77
N HIS A 56 -15.05 -8.86 -18.17
CA HIS A 56 -15.46 -7.68 -17.41
C HIS A 56 -15.90 -8.04 -15.98
N ASN A 57 -16.73 -9.09 -15.83
CA ASN A 57 -17.18 -9.57 -14.53
C ASN A 57 -16.01 -10.07 -13.65
N ALA A 58 -15.01 -10.71 -14.26
CA ALA A 58 -13.82 -11.17 -13.55
C ALA A 58 -12.98 -9.99 -13.02
N LEU A 59 -12.73 -8.98 -13.86
CA LEU A 59 -12.02 -7.77 -13.45
C LEU A 59 -12.77 -7.02 -12.33
N GLU A 60 -14.08 -6.92 -12.42
CA GLU A 60 -14.90 -6.20 -11.43
C GLU A 60 -14.93 -6.95 -10.09
N ARG A 61 -14.90 -8.30 -10.09
CA ARG A 61 -14.70 -9.08 -8.85
C ARG A 61 -13.33 -8.78 -8.22
N LYS A 62 -12.26 -8.84 -9.02
CA LYS A 62 -10.89 -8.53 -8.54
C LYS A 62 -10.83 -7.13 -7.91
N ARG A 63 -11.45 -6.13 -8.54
CA ARG A 63 -11.55 -4.77 -8.00
C ARG A 63 -12.29 -4.73 -6.66
N ARG A 64 -13.42 -5.44 -6.55
CA ARG A 64 -14.18 -5.53 -5.28
C ARG A 64 -13.41 -6.22 -4.16
N ASP A 65 -12.62 -7.23 -4.48
CA ASP A 65 -11.77 -7.90 -3.49
C ASP A 65 -10.67 -6.96 -3.00
N HIS A 66 -10.00 -6.22 -3.90
CA HIS A 66 -9.03 -5.21 -3.47
C HIS A 66 -9.65 -4.14 -2.56
N ILE A 67 -10.86 -3.66 -2.88
CA ILE A 67 -11.58 -2.71 -2.02
C ILE A 67 -11.90 -3.33 -0.66
N LYS A 68 -12.35 -4.59 -0.67
CA LYS A 68 -12.63 -5.34 0.56
C LYS A 68 -11.38 -5.40 1.43
N ASP A 69 -10.21 -5.68 0.86
CA ASP A 69 -8.94 -5.72 1.59
C ASP A 69 -8.59 -4.34 2.15
N SER A 70 -8.72 -3.27 1.36
CA SER A 70 -8.53 -1.89 1.86
C SER A 70 -9.45 -1.54 3.03
N PHE A 71 -10.69 -2.03 3.04
CA PHE A 71 -11.61 -1.85 4.18
C PHE A 71 -11.16 -2.63 5.42
N HIS A 72 -10.56 -3.82 5.26
CA HIS A 72 -9.98 -4.56 6.39
C HIS A 72 -8.78 -3.80 6.97
N SER A 73 -7.84 -3.37 6.13
CA SER A 73 -6.69 -2.58 6.58
C SER A 73 -7.10 -1.27 7.26
N LEU A 74 -8.12 -0.60 6.74
CA LEU A 74 -8.66 0.62 7.36
C LEU A 74 -9.26 0.32 8.74
N ARG A 75 -10.06 -0.74 8.86
CA ARG A 75 -10.65 -1.16 10.15
C ARG A 75 -9.57 -1.44 11.18
N ASP A 76 -8.53 -2.17 10.81
CA ASP A 76 -7.44 -2.56 11.72
C ASP A 76 -6.62 -1.34 12.19
N SER A 77 -6.59 -0.27 11.39
CA SER A 77 -5.91 0.98 11.73
C SER A 77 -6.71 1.88 12.70
N VAL A 78 -7.99 1.57 12.95
CA VAL A 78 -8.88 2.35 13.82
C VAL A 78 -9.06 1.58 15.15
N PRO A 79 -8.48 2.06 16.27
CA PRO A 79 -8.46 1.30 17.53
C PRO A 79 -9.84 0.88 18.04
N SER A 80 -10.88 1.71 17.85
CA SER A 80 -12.24 1.43 18.30
C SER A 80 -12.97 0.34 17.50
N LEU A 81 -12.41 -0.12 16.39
CA LEU A 81 -13.00 -1.14 15.52
C LEU A 81 -12.24 -2.47 15.51
N GLN A 82 -11.11 -2.52 16.22
CA GLN A 82 -10.29 -3.72 16.32
C GLN A 82 -11.07 -4.82 17.06
N GLY A 83 -11.09 -6.02 16.50
CA GLY A 83 -11.80 -7.16 17.10
C GLY A 83 -13.33 -7.17 16.92
N GLU A 84 -13.96 -6.08 16.48
CA GLU A 84 -15.42 -5.99 16.38
C GLU A 84 -15.96 -6.04 14.94
N LYS A 85 -17.08 -6.76 14.71
CA LYS A 85 -17.73 -6.75 13.38
C LYS A 85 -18.31 -5.36 13.09
N ALA A 86 -17.73 -4.67 12.11
CA ALA A 86 -18.15 -3.34 11.69
C ALA A 86 -18.60 -3.32 10.22
N SER A 87 -19.71 -2.61 9.92
CA SER A 87 -20.15 -2.38 8.54
C SER A 87 -19.25 -1.37 7.81
N ARG A 88 -19.31 -1.32 6.48
CA ARG A 88 -18.52 -0.35 5.69
C ARG A 88 -18.80 1.10 6.08
N ALA A 89 -20.06 1.44 6.36
CA ALA A 89 -20.44 2.78 6.79
C ALA A 89 -19.79 3.11 8.15
N GLN A 90 -19.93 2.22 9.13
CA GLN A 90 -19.31 2.39 10.45
C GLN A 90 -17.78 2.51 10.38
N ILE A 91 -17.13 1.75 9.49
CA ILE A 91 -15.68 1.85 9.28
C ILE A 91 -15.30 3.26 8.82
N LEU A 92 -16.03 3.82 7.86
CA LEU A 92 -15.77 5.17 7.37
C LEU A 92 -16.05 6.22 8.45
N ASP A 93 -17.19 6.13 9.13
CA ASP A 93 -17.60 7.08 10.17
C ASP A 93 -16.55 7.11 11.30
N LYS A 94 -16.17 5.94 11.82
CA LYS A 94 -15.18 5.84 12.89
C LYS A 94 -13.78 6.20 12.45
N ALA A 95 -13.39 5.92 11.22
CA ALA A 95 -12.12 6.40 10.67
C ALA A 95 -12.09 7.94 10.60
N THR A 96 -13.17 8.56 10.14
CA THR A 96 -13.29 10.03 10.10
C THR A 96 -13.23 10.62 11.51
N GLU A 97 -13.99 10.07 12.46
CA GLU A 97 -13.93 10.49 13.87
C GLU A 97 -12.51 10.35 14.44
N TYR A 98 -11.83 9.23 14.17
CA TYR A 98 -10.49 8.96 14.67
C TYR A 98 -9.45 9.92 14.09
N ILE A 99 -9.52 10.25 12.79
CA ILE A 99 -8.65 11.27 12.18
C ILE A 99 -8.85 12.63 12.85
N GLN A 100 -10.10 13.04 13.08
CA GLN A 100 -10.39 14.31 13.75
C GLN A 100 -9.90 14.34 15.21
N TYR A 101 -10.07 13.22 15.92
CA TYR A 101 -9.55 13.05 17.27
C TYR A 101 -8.02 13.16 17.29
N MET A 102 -7.32 12.40 16.42
CA MET A 102 -5.86 12.41 16.36
C MET A 102 -5.29 13.77 15.97
N ARG A 103 -5.96 14.53 15.09
CA ARG A 103 -5.59 15.91 14.76
C ARG A 103 -5.63 16.81 15.99
N ARG A 104 -6.72 16.77 16.77
CA ARG A 104 -6.86 17.53 18.01
C ARG A 104 -5.81 17.11 19.05
N LYS A 105 -5.63 15.80 19.24
CA LYS A 105 -4.64 15.25 20.17
C LYS A 105 -3.22 15.68 19.82
N ASN A 106 -2.82 15.58 18.55
CA ASN A 106 -1.51 16.04 18.09
C ASN A 106 -1.32 17.54 18.28
N HIS A 107 -2.38 18.35 18.09
CA HIS A 107 -2.32 19.78 18.34
C HIS A 107 -2.07 20.11 19.81
N THR A 108 -2.79 19.47 20.73
CA THR A 108 -2.55 19.62 22.17
C THR A 108 -1.14 19.19 22.55
N HIS A 109 -0.67 18.03 22.08
CA HIS A 109 0.70 17.60 22.34
C HIS A 109 1.75 18.58 21.79
N GLN A 110 1.50 19.19 20.62
CA GLN A 110 2.39 20.21 20.09
C GLN A 110 2.42 21.46 20.98
N GLN A 111 1.27 21.90 21.51
CA GLN A 111 1.20 23.00 22.48
C GLN A 111 1.98 22.66 23.75
N ASP A 112 1.79 21.45 24.30
CA ASP A 112 2.51 20.99 25.49
C ASP A 112 4.03 21.00 25.26
N ILE A 113 4.48 20.52 24.10
CA ILE A 113 5.90 20.55 23.70
C ILE A 113 6.43 21.99 23.66
N ASP A 114 5.68 22.91 23.07
CA ASP A 114 6.11 24.29 22.91
C ASP A 114 6.17 25.04 24.25
N ASP A 115 5.23 24.75 25.16
CA ASP A 115 5.21 25.34 26.49
C ASP A 115 6.31 24.78 27.38
N LEU A 116 6.57 23.46 27.32
CA LEU A 116 7.71 22.84 28.01
C LEU A 116 9.05 23.39 27.51
N LYS A 117 9.19 23.65 26.20
CA LYS A 117 10.39 24.28 25.64
C LYS A 117 10.61 25.69 26.19
N LYS A 118 9.55 26.51 26.30
CA LYS A 118 9.65 27.85 26.91
C LYS A 118 10.04 27.76 28.38
N GLN A 119 9.44 26.84 29.12
CA GLN A 119 9.78 26.63 30.54
C GLN A 119 11.24 26.20 30.71
N ASN A 120 11.72 25.24 29.91
CA ASN A 120 13.12 24.81 29.93
C ASN A 120 14.07 25.97 29.60
N ALA A 121 13.76 26.78 28.58
CA ALA A 121 14.59 27.94 28.23
C ALA A 121 14.70 28.96 29.38
N LEU A 122 13.59 29.20 30.10
CA LEU A 122 13.59 30.08 31.28
C LEU A 122 14.42 29.49 32.42
N LEU A 123 14.29 28.19 32.68
CA LEU A 123 15.07 27.50 33.72
C LEU A 123 16.56 27.49 33.38
N GLU A 124 16.94 27.20 32.14
CA GLU A 124 18.33 27.28 31.67
C GLU A 124 18.90 28.69 31.80
N GLN A 125 18.10 29.73 31.55
CA GLN A 125 18.51 31.11 31.78
C GLN A 125 18.75 31.39 33.27
N GLN A 126 17.88 30.91 34.15
CA GLN A 126 18.04 31.06 35.60
C GLN A 126 19.29 30.32 36.11
N VAL A 127 19.51 29.08 35.66
CA VAL A 127 20.71 28.31 36.00
C VAL A 127 21.97 29.06 35.58
N ARG A 128 22.06 29.51 34.33
CA ARG A 128 23.21 30.30 33.85
C ARG A 128 23.43 31.59 34.66
N ALA A 129 22.37 32.28 35.04
CA ALA A 129 22.48 33.49 35.86
C ALA A 129 23.01 33.19 37.27
N LEU A 130 22.53 32.10 37.89
CA LEU A 130 22.98 31.65 39.21
C LEU A 130 24.43 31.17 39.18
N GLU A 131 24.84 30.42 38.14
CA GLU A 131 26.23 30.00 37.95
C GLU A 131 27.17 31.21 37.83
N LYS A 132 26.77 32.23 37.06
CA LYS A 132 27.53 33.48 36.94
C LYS A 132 27.63 34.22 38.29
N ALA A 133 26.52 34.34 39.02
CA ALA A 133 26.50 35.00 40.33
C ALA A 133 27.39 34.25 41.34
N ARG A 134 27.36 32.92 41.33
CA ARG A 134 28.19 32.08 42.20
C ARG A 134 29.69 32.19 41.85
N GLY A 135 30.03 32.18 40.56
CA GLY A 135 31.41 32.41 40.09
C GLY A 135 31.94 33.80 40.48
N ASN A 136 31.10 34.84 40.40
CA ASN A 136 31.45 36.18 40.83
C ASN A 136 31.71 36.27 42.35
N ILE A 137 30.91 35.63 43.20
CA ILE A 137 31.12 35.60 44.66
C ILE A 137 32.45 34.92 45.01
N GLN A 138 32.81 33.84 44.31
CA GLN A 138 34.06 33.13 44.53
C GLN A 138 35.29 33.99 44.17
N LEU A 139 35.20 34.76 43.07
CA LEU A 139 36.22 35.73 42.67
C LEU A 139 36.34 36.91 43.66
N GLN A 140 35.24 37.33 44.30
CA GLN A 140 35.29 38.35 45.35
C GLN A 140 35.95 37.89 46.64
N SER A 141 35.72 36.64 47.02
CA SER A 141 36.37 36.04 48.18
C SER A 141 37.87 35.79 47.94
N SER A 142 38.30 35.50 46.71
CA SER A 142 39.70 35.27 46.38
C SER A 142 40.54 36.55 46.32
N TYR A 143 39.99 37.70 45.87
CA TYR A 143 40.74 38.97 45.88
C TYR A 143 40.80 39.64 47.26
N SER A 144 39.91 39.29 48.20
CA SER A 144 39.98 39.79 49.59
C SER A 144 40.90 38.97 50.50
N SER A 145 41.57 37.95 49.94
CA SER A 145 42.42 37.02 50.71
C SER A 145 43.91 37.10 50.35
N ASP A 146 44.37 38.11 49.60
CA ASP A 146 45.81 38.32 49.34
C ASP A 146 46.47 39.33 50.29
N SER A 147 46.16 39.20 51.59
CA SER A 147 46.98 39.79 52.65
C SER A 147 47.14 38.82 53.81
N SER A 148 47.64 37.62 53.49
CA SER A 148 48.19 36.72 54.50
C SER A 148 49.19 35.77 53.86
N LEU A 149 50.34 36.32 53.47
CA LEU A 149 51.55 35.52 53.32
C LEU A 149 51.80 34.80 54.66
N TYR A 150 51.53 33.50 54.70
CA TYR A 150 51.94 32.63 55.80
C TYR A 150 53.47 32.63 55.84
N THR A 151 54.04 33.54 56.62
CA THR A 151 55.45 33.51 57.01
C THR A 151 55.52 32.76 58.33
N ASN A 152 56.32 31.70 58.38
CA ASN A 152 56.68 31.10 59.66
C ASN A 152 57.47 32.14 60.49
N PRO A 153 57.53 32.05 61.83
CA PRO A 153 58.21 33.04 62.70
C PRO A 153 59.73 33.23 62.43
N LYS A 154 60.29 32.57 61.42
CA LYS A 154 61.66 32.72 60.90
C LYS A 154 61.74 33.44 59.54
N GLY A 155 60.65 34.01 59.03
CA GLY A 155 60.66 34.95 57.90
C GLY A 155 61.07 34.39 56.54
N SER A 156 60.99 33.08 56.30
CA SER A 156 61.30 32.48 55.01
C SER A 156 60.02 32.11 54.25
N ALA A 157 59.94 32.53 52.98
CA ALA A 157 58.82 32.25 52.09
C ALA A 157 58.77 30.76 51.72
N VAL A 158 57.63 30.12 51.96
CA VAL A 158 57.39 28.71 51.56
C VAL A 158 56.67 28.69 50.21
N SER A 159 57.41 28.43 49.14
CA SER A 159 56.84 28.13 47.82
C SER A 159 56.36 26.68 47.81
N ALA A 160 55.06 26.45 47.67
CA ALA A 160 54.49 25.11 47.58
C ALA A 160 53.75 24.91 46.24
N PHE A 161 54.39 24.11 45.37
CA PHE A 161 53.82 23.27 44.32
C PHE A 161 53.22 23.96 43.06
N ASP A 162 54.02 23.94 41.99
CA ASP A 162 53.58 24.12 40.59
C ASP A 162 53.07 22.77 40.07
N GLY A 163 51.77 22.55 40.22
CA GLY A 163 51.07 21.37 39.71
C GLY A 163 50.47 21.66 38.34
N GLY A 164 51.27 21.45 37.29
CA GLY A 164 50.81 21.54 35.91
C GLY A 164 49.67 20.56 35.59
N SER A 165 48.69 21.03 34.82
CA SER A 165 47.73 20.17 34.12
C SER A 165 47.36 20.84 32.80
N ASP A 166 47.99 20.35 31.74
CA ASP A 166 47.66 20.56 30.35
C ASP A 166 46.49 19.62 29.98
N SER A 167 45.28 20.15 29.97
CA SER A 167 44.12 19.42 29.44
C SER A 167 43.84 19.90 28.01
N SER A 168 44.51 19.30 27.03
CA SER A 168 44.13 19.39 25.61
C SER A 168 42.78 18.69 25.39
N SER A 169 41.78 19.42 24.91
CA SER A 169 40.57 18.83 24.33
C SER A 169 40.65 18.96 22.80
N GLU A 170 40.97 17.84 22.15
CA GLU A 170 40.76 17.67 20.71
C GLU A 170 39.26 17.72 20.38
N SER A 171 38.92 18.48 19.36
CA SER A 171 37.58 18.59 18.81
C SER A 171 37.48 17.68 17.59
N GLU A 172 36.74 16.57 17.70
CA GLU A 172 36.31 15.75 16.56
C GLU A 172 35.07 16.39 15.90
N PRO A 173 35.03 16.59 14.56
CA PRO A 173 33.80 16.88 13.85
C PRO A 173 33.10 15.58 13.39
N GLU A 174 31.92 15.30 13.95
CA GLU A 174 31.01 14.24 13.49
C GLU A 174 30.38 14.60 12.12
N GLU A 175 30.69 13.80 11.10
CA GLU A 175 30.05 13.80 9.77
C GLU A 175 28.75 12.96 9.77
N PRO A 176 27.74 13.28 8.93
CA PRO A 176 26.42 12.64 8.97
C PRO A 176 26.38 11.29 8.24
N PRO A 177 25.57 10.31 8.70
CA PRO A 177 25.51 9.00 8.07
C PRO A 177 24.72 9.01 6.75
N THR A 178 25.43 8.71 5.66
CA THR A 178 24.86 8.44 4.33
C THR A 178 24.14 7.08 4.33
N ARG A 179 22.81 7.09 4.13
CA ARG A 179 22.05 5.85 3.92
C ARG A 179 22.17 5.35 2.49
N LYS A 180 22.61 4.10 2.39
CA LYS A 180 22.91 3.27 1.22
C LYS A 180 21.72 3.17 0.25
N LYS A 181 21.99 3.42 -1.04
CA LYS A 181 21.13 3.03 -2.18
C LYS A 181 21.29 1.53 -2.43
N LEU A 182 20.21 0.76 -2.33
CA LEU A 182 20.14 -0.58 -2.91
C LEU A 182 19.63 -0.43 -4.36
N ARG A 183 20.50 -0.72 -5.32
CA ARG A 183 20.18 -0.86 -6.74
C ARG A 183 19.92 -2.34 -7.00
N VAL A 184 18.72 -2.67 -7.47
CA VAL A 184 18.37 -3.99 -8.00
C VAL A 184 18.32 -3.85 -9.51
N GLU A 185 19.20 -4.59 -10.20
CA GLU A 185 19.13 -4.82 -11.65
C GLU A 185 18.47 -6.19 -11.92
N PRO A 186 17.86 -6.40 -13.10
CA PRO A 186 17.06 -7.57 -13.41
C PRO A 186 17.86 -8.70 -14.09
N SER A 187 17.39 -9.94 -13.95
CA SER A 187 17.63 -11.05 -14.87
C SER A 187 16.40 -11.94 -14.90
#